data_AF-A0A924UXL2-F1
#
_entry.id   AF-A0A924UXL2-F1
#
_cell.length_a   1.000
_cell.length_b   1.000
_cell.length_c   1.000
_cell.angle_alpha   90.00
_cell.angle_beta   90.00
_cell.angle_gamma   90.00
#
_symmetry.space_group_name_H-M   'P 1'
#
loop_
_entity.id
_entity.type
_entity.pdbx_description
1 polymer ?
#
loop_
_entity_poly.entity_id
_entity_poly.type
_entity_poly.pdbx_seq_one_letter_code
_entity_poly.pdbx_strand_id
1 'polypeptide(L)'
;MKKYIFLVALGFSVSVAQSQEISDALRYSQDNLSGTARFRAMSGAFGALGGDLSSINVNPAGSAIFSNNQMAITLSNYDIKNNSNYFGTSTSEKNNSFDLNQAGAVFVFNNRGNSNWKKVSLGINYENTNNFDNGLFSAGTNPNNSIGNYFLSYANNSNNGAPVPQEFVNRVPGETISDLYSFLGTNLPNNQYQNLNGFSAQQAFLGYQGFVIDAVDTNNNNSPYTSNVPAGGNYYQENSIYSTGYNGKLSFNAATSYNDKLYIGLNLNSHFTDYRKSSTFYEDNNAPLTADYTVSRLSFENDLYTYGTGFSFQVGAIAKLTNEVRVGLAYESSTWYNLNDELSQRLVVVRSASNGDDITNDVNPQYVNRYELYKLQTPSKLTGSFAYVFGKSGLISVDYAMKDYSNTKFKPENDSYFNNLNSEVNSTLTSTGELRIGAEYKIEALSLRAGYRYEQSPYKNAVTLGDLTGYSGGLGYSFGSTKVDLAYSYAKRNTQQGFFSQGLTDGANINAVNNAVSLTLLFEL
;
A
#
# COMPACT_ATOMS: atom_id res chain seq x y z
N MET A 1 11.51 45.55 -24.30
CA MET A 1 12.41 44.67 -25.09
C MET A 1 13.62 44.31 -24.25
N LYS A 2 13.96 43.01 -24.20
CA LYS A 2 15.22 42.38 -23.72
C LYS A 2 15.47 42.45 -22.20
N LYS A 3 15.16 41.37 -21.44
CA LYS A 3 15.97 40.15 -21.16
C LYS A 3 17.34 40.47 -20.55
N TYR A 4 17.57 39.98 -19.33
CA TYR A 4 18.70 39.14 -18.85
C TYR A 4 18.40 38.84 -17.36
N ILE A 5 17.68 37.77 -17.01
CA ILE A 5 18.21 36.44 -16.60
C ILE A 5 19.59 36.54 -15.93
N PHE A 6 19.60 36.54 -14.60
CA PHE A 6 20.76 36.15 -13.82
C PHE A 6 20.59 34.68 -13.42
N LEU A 7 21.49 33.84 -13.92
CA LEU A 7 21.66 32.46 -13.49
C LEU A 7 22.05 32.44 -12.01
N VAL A 8 21.21 31.83 -11.18
CA VAL A 8 21.68 31.22 -9.94
C VAL A 8 22.10 29.80 -10.31
N ALA A 9 23.40 29.63 -10.51
CA ALA A 9 24.04 28.32 -10.43
C ALA A 9 24.09 27.92 -8.94
N LEU A 10 22.95 27.49 -8.41
CA LEU A 10 22.90 26.63 -7.25
C LEU A 10 23.19 25.23 -7.78
N GLY A 11 24.36 24.70 -7.45
CA GLY A 11 24.65 23.29 -7.64
C GLY A 11 23.57 22.48 -6.91
N PHE A 12 22.66 21.89 -7.68
CA PHE A 12 21.88 20.76 -7.22
C PHE A 12 22.84 19.57 -7.14
N SER A 13 23.53 19.44 -6.01
CA SER A 13 23.99 18.14 -5.55
C SER A 13 22.73 17.35 -5.19
N VAL A 14 22.28 16.52 -6.13
CA VAL A 14 21.17 15.58 -5.95
C VAL A 14 21.69 14.46 -5.06
N SER A 15 21.35 14.51 -3.78
CA SER A 15 21.69 13.46 -2.81
C SER A 15 20.53 12.50 -2.70
N VAL A 16 20.64 11.36 -3.38
CA VAL A 16 19.60 10.32 -3.40
C VAL A 16 19.73 9.43 -2.15
N ALA A 17 19.00 9.76 -1.10
CA ALA A 17 18.69 8.80 -0.04
C ALA A 17 17.43 8.02 -0.46
N GLN A 18 17.43 6.68 -0.38
CA GLN A 18 16.34 5.86 -0.92
C GLN A 18 16.14 4.58 -0.08
N SER A 19 14.88 4.18 0.12
CA SER A 19 14.48 2.96 0.85
C SER A 19 13.21 2.30 0.30
N GLN A 20 12.70 2.75 -0.86
CA GLN A 20 11.44 2.27 -1.45
C GLN A 20 11.50 0.79 -1.84
N GLU A 21 10.42 0.06 -1.59
CA GLU A 21 10.31 -1.36 -1.90
C GLU A 21 9.12 -1.67 -2.83
N ILE A 22 9.11 -2.88 -3.40
CA ILE A 22 7.98 -3.41 -4.17
C ILE A 22 6.68 -3.36 -3.35
N SER A 23 6.78 -3.58 -2.03
CA SER A 23 5.64 -3.56 -1.12
C SER A 23 4.96 -2.18 -1.03
N ASP A 24 5.73 -1.09 -1.16
CA ASP A 24 5.18 0.27 -1.23
C ASP A 24 4.46 0.51 -2.56
N ALA A 25 5.04 0.05 -3.66
CA ALA A 25 4.42 0.13 -4.99
C ALA A 25 3.04 -0.54 -5.01
N LEU A 26 2.92 -1.71 -4.38
CA LEU A 26 1.68 -2.46 -4.28
C LEU A 26 0.66 -1.79 -3.36
N ARG A 27 1.09 -1.19 -2.24
CA ARG A 27 0.22 -0.48 -1.29
C ARG A 27 -0.62 0.61 -1.98
N TYR A 28 -0.04 1.30 -2.96
CA TYR A 28 -0.73 2.35 -3.72
C TYR A 28 -1.38 1.87 -5.02
N SER A 29 -1.15 0.61 -5.44
CA SER A 29 -1.68 0.04 -6.69
C SER A 29 -2.88 -0.89 -6.47
N GLN A 30 -3.14 -1.29 -5.23
CA GLN A 30 -4.28 -2.11 -4.84
C GLN A 30 -5.41 -1.25 -4.30
N ASP A 31 -6.64 -1.63 -4.63
CA ASP A 31 -7.84 -0.95 -4.14
C ASP A 31 -8.66 -1.95 -3.32
N ASN A 32 -9.13 -1.51 -2.15
CA ASN A 32 -10.10 -2.28 -1.38
C ASN A 32 -11.51 -2.16 -1.97
N LEU A 33 -12.39 -3.08 -1.58
CA LEU A 33 -13.80 -2.98 -1.91
C LEU A 33 -14.44 -1.86 -1.09
N SER A 34 -14.27 -0.61 -1.51
CA SER A 34 -14.87 0.59 -0.93
C SER A 34 -16.05 1.06 -1.77
N GLY A 35 -17.03 1.72 -1.13
CA GLY A 35 -18.24 2.19 -1.77
C GLY A 35 -19.47 2.10 -0.86
N THR A 36 -20.64 2.32 -1.45
CA THR A 36 -21.94 2.20 -0.80
C THR A 36 -22.15 0.77 -0.29
N ALA A 37 -23.00 0.63 0.72
CA ALA A 37 -23.41 -0.67 1.24
C ALA A 37 -24.03 -1.54 0.12
N ARG A 38 -24.84 -0.95 -0.76
CA ARG A 38 -25.37 -1.66 -1.94
C ARG A 38 -24.25 -2.18 -2.85
N PHE A 39 -23.26 -1.34 -3.15
CA PHE A 39 -22.08 -1.71 -3.95
C PHE A 39 -21.27 -2.84 -3.30
N ARG A 40 -20.95 -2.67 -2.00
CA ARG A 40 -20.19 -3.64 -1.21
C ARG A 40 -20.92 -4.98 -1.09
N ALA A 41 -22.23 -4.97 -0.87
CA ALA A 41 -23.03 -6.19 -0.73
C ALA A 41 -23.00 -7.08 -1.99
N MET A 42 -22.80 -6.48 -3.16
CA MET A 42 -22.65 -7.17 -4.44
C MET A 42 -21.17 -7.35 -4.86
N SER A 43 -20.23 -7.23 -3.93
CA SER A 43 -18.78 -7.35 -4.20
C SER A 43 -18.26 -6.39 -5.28
N GLY A 44 -18.94 -5.27 -5.51
CA GLY A 44 -18.53 -4.22 -6.44
C GLY A 44 -18.78 -4.51 -7.93
N ALA A 45 -19.53 -5.56 -8.26
CA ALA A 45 -19.88 -5.93 -9.64
C ALA A 45 -20.90 -4.94 -10.26
N PHE A 46 -20.44 -3.75 -10.61
CA PHE A 46 -21.29 -2.63 -11.05
C PHE A 46 -20.91 -2.04 -12.42
N GLY A 47 -19.91 -2.58 -13.11
CA GLY A 47 -19.38 -1.99 -14.34
C GLY A 47 -20.37 -1.94 -15.52
N ALA A 48 -21.31 -2.89 -15.63
CA ALA A 48 -22.42 -2.83 -16.59
C ALA A 48 -23.76 -2.41 -15.96
N LEU A 49 -23.88 -2.56 -14.64
CA LEU A 49 -25.12 -2.24 -13.92
C LEU A 49 -25.34 -0.73 -13.83
N GLY A 50 -24.32 0.02 -13.39
CA GLY A 50 -24.41 1.47 -13.14
C GLY A 50 -25.44 1.85 -12.08
N GLY A 51 -25.82 3.13 -12.02
CA GLY A 51 -26.94 3.59 -11.19
C GLY A 51 -26.72 3.47 -9.68
N ASP A 52 -25.46 3.46 -9.25
CA ASP A 52 -25.01 3.54 -7.86
C ASP A 52 -23.82 4.51 -7.78
N LEU A 53 -23.66 5.24 -6.68
CA LEU A 53 -22.62 6.27 -6.58
C LEU A 53 -21.22 5.66 -6.74
N SER A 54 -20.98 4.47 -6.19
CA SER A 54 -19.69 3.77 -6.33
C SER A 54 -19.48 3.17 -7.72
N SER A 55 -20.55 2.92 -8.47
CA SER A 55 -20.43 2.41 -9.84
C SER A 55 -19.66 3.37 -10.76
N ILE A 56 -19.67 4.66 -10.44
CA ILE A 56 -18.94 5.71 -11.17
C ILE A 56 -17.43 5.45 -11.15
N ASN A 57 -16.92 4.91 -10.04
CA ASN A 57 -15.50 4.58 -9.87
C ASN A 57 -15.09 3.30 -10.62
N VAL A 58 -16.05 2.45 -11.00
CA VAL A 58 -15.82 1.23 -11.79
C VAL A 58 -16.00 1.49 -13.28
N ASN A 59 -17.09 2.14 -13.66
CA ASN A 59 -17.37 2.56 -15.01
C ASN A 59 -18.05 3.95 -15.00
N PRO A 60 -17.38 5.00 -15.49
CA PRO A 60 -17.91 6.37 -15.43
C PRO A 60 -19.21 6.57 -16.21
N ALA A 61 -19.53 5.71 -17.20
CA ALA A 61 -20.82 5.74 -17.88
C ALA A 61 -22.00 5.37 -16.96
N GLY A 62 -21.72 4.74 -15.82
CA GLY A 62 -22.71 4.32 -14.83
C GLY A 62 -23.52 5.47 -14.23
N SER A 63 -23.02 6.71 -14.25
CA SER A 63 -23.78 7.87 -13.77
C SER A 63 -24.95 8.25 -14.68
N ALA A 64 -24.86 7.99 -15.98
CA ALA A 64 -25.96 8.27 -16.91
C ALA A 64 -27.10 7.23 -16.82
N ILE A 65 -26.89 6.13 -16.07
CA ILE A 65 -27.94 5.16 -15.74
C ILE A 65 -28.89 5.70 -14.67
N PHE A 66 -28.46 6.64 -13.82
CA PHE A 66 -29.32 7.24 -12.79
C PHE A 66 -30.57 7.86 -13.43
N SER A 67 -31.73 7.59 -12.85
CA SER A 67 -33.00 8.17 -13.30
C SER A 67 -33.22 9.58 -12.77
N ASN A 68 -32.81 9.80 -11.51
CA ASN A 68 -33.05 11.02 -10.75
C ASN A 68 -31.73 11.55 -10.18
N ASN A 69 -31.77 12.76 -9.63
CA ASN A 69 -30.65 13.27 -8.85
C ASN A 69 -30.50 12.41 -7.59
N GLN A 70 -29.27 12.11 -7.21
CA GLN A 70 -29.01 11.31 -6.01
C GLN A 70 -27.87 11.88 -5.19
N MET A 71 -27.98 11.74 -3.88
CA MET A 71 -26.91 12.01 -2.93
C MET A 71 -26.77 10.80 -2.01
N ALA A 72 -25.55 10.41 -1.69
CA ALA A 72 -25.32 9.30 -0.77
C ALA A 72 -24.12 9.58 0.14
N ILE A 73 -24.23 9.12 1.38
CA ILE A 73 -23.15 9.07 2.35
C ILE A 73 -23.05 7.66 2.90
N THR A 74 -21.82 7.16 3.03
CA THR A 74 -21.54 5.83 3.54
C THR A 74 -20.50 5.89 4.64
N LEU A 75 -20.87 5.34 5.79
CA LEU A 75 -19.99 5.13 6.93
C LEU A 75 -19.63 3.65 6.98
N SER A 76 -18.39 3.33 7.34
CA SER A 76 -17.95 1.94 7.44
C SER A 76 -17.13 1.71 8.69
N ASN A 77 -17.34 0.55 9.30
CA ASN A 77 -16.44 0.00 10.30
C ASN A 77 -15.63 -1.11 9.64
N TYR A 78 -14.30 -1.02 9.73
CA TYR A 78 -13.38 -2.04 9.25
C TYR A 78 -12.77 -2.78 10.42
N ASP A 79 -12.56 -4.08 10.22
CA ASP A 79 -12.03 -4.98 11.22
C ASP A 79 -11.04 -5.91 10.53
N ILE A 80 -9.77 -5.72 10.82
CA ILE A 80 -8.68 -6.51 10.26
C ILE A 80 -8.15 -7.42 11.36
N LYS A 81 -8.09 -8.72 11.06
CA LYS A 81 -7.48 -9.73 11.92
C LYS A 81 -6.32 -10.39 11.18
N ASN A 82 -5.11 -10.26 11.73
CA ASN A 82 -3.93 -10.92 11.21
C ASN A 82 -3.57 -12.09 12.12
N ASN A 83 -3.70 -13.31 11.62
CA ASN A 83 -3.16 -14.49 12.29
C ASN A 83 -1.78 -14.78 11.71
N SER A 84 -0.75 -14.78 12.54
CA SER A 84 0.63 -15.00 12.13
C SER A 84 1.11 -16.38 12.60
N ASN A 85 1.94 -17.04 11.80
CA ASN A 85 2.72 -18.20 12.20
C ASN A 85 4.18 -17.99 11.82
N TYR A 86 5.06 -17.97 12.81
CA TYR A 86 6.51 -17.84 12.64
C TYR A 86 7.22 -18.94 13.41
N PHE A 87 7.94 -19.82 12.70
CA PHE A 87 8.60 -21.00 13.26
C PHE A 87 7.70 -21.86 14.18
N GLY A 88 6.43 -22.01 13.83
CA GLY A 88 5.46 -22.83 14.57
C GLY A 88 4.70 -22.09 15.68
N THR A 89 5.20 -20.94 16.15
CA THR A 89 4.49 -20.08 17.10
C THR A 89 3.40 -19.31 16.38
N SER A 90 2.18 -19.34 16.92
CA SER A 90 1.04 -18.65 16.34
C SER A 90 0.60 -17.47 17.20
N THR A 91 0.42 -16.32 16.58
CA THR A 91 -0.05 -15.08 17.21
C THR A 91 -1.24 -14.51 16.44
N SER A 92 -2.00 -13.62 17.07
CA SER A 92 -3.13 -12.97 16.42
C SER A 92 -3.20 -11.52 16.88
N GLU A 93 -3.32 -10.61 15.91
CA GLU A 93 -3.59 -9.20 16.16
C GLU A 93 -4.89 -8.78 15.49
N LYS A 94 -5.57 -7.81 16.12
CA LYS A 94 -6.86 -7.34 15.66
C LYS A 94 -6.96 -5.83 15.77
N ASN A 95 -7.28 -5.18 14.66
CA ASN A 95 -7.50 -3.74 14.62
C ASN A 95 -8.91 -3.42 14.12
N ASN A 96 -9.50 -2.35 14.65
CA ASN A 96 -10.82 -1.87 14.26
C ASN A 96 -10.79 -0.36 14.02
N SER A 97 -11.35 0.09 12.90
CA SER A 97 -11.40 1.50 12.53
C SER A 97 -12.80 1.89 12.02
N PHE A 98 -13.14 3.17 12.18
CA PHE A 98 -14.41 3.72 11.71
C PHE A 98 -14.15 4.93 10.82
N ASP A 99 -14.65 4.84 9.59
CA ASP A 99 -14.34 5.82 8.54
C ASP A 99 -15.59 6.32 7.81
N LEU A 100 -15.48 7.56 7.33
CA LEU A 100 -16.27 8.00 6.19
C LEU A 100 -15.74 7.31 4.93
N ASN A 101 -16.44 6.26 4.50
CA ASN A 101 -16.06 5.47 3.33
C ASN A 101 -16.30 6.25 2.03
N GLN A 102 -17.47 6.87 1.89
CA GLN A 102 -17.84 7.54 0.64
C GLN A 102 -18.86 8.65 0.88
N ALA A 103 -18.76 9.73 0.11
CA ALA A 103 -19.79 10.76 0.04
C ALA A 103 -19.81 11.38 -1.36
N GLY A 104 -21.01 11.63 -1.91
CA GLY A 104 -21.10 12.23 -3.23
C GLY A 104 -22.53 12.42 -3.73
N ALA A 105 -22.60 13.00 -4.93
CA ALA A 105 -23.86 13.34 -5.57
C ALA A 105 -23.76 13.16 -7.10
N VAL A 106 -24.91 12.85 -7.71
CA VAL A 106 -25.09 12.79 -9.16
C VAL A 106 -26.29 13.65 -9.53
N PHE A 107 -26.07 14.54 -10.50
CA PHE A 107 -27.08 15.42 -11.08
C PHE A 107 -27.42 14.93 -12.49
N VAL A 108 -28.69 14.72 -12.78
CA VAL A 108 -29.21 14.15 -14.01
C VAL A 108 -30.03 15.20 -14.76
N PHE A 109 -29.60 15.51 -15.98
CA PHE A 109 -30.24 16.46 -16.87
C PHE A 109 -30.81 15.73 -18.09
N ASN A 110 -32.15 15.60 -18.14
CA ASN A 110 -32.85 14.93 -19.23
C ASN A 110 -33.15 15.90 -20.38
N ASN A 111 -32.85 15.49 -21.60
CA ASN A 111 -33.20 16.24 -22.80
C ASN A 111 -34.66 15.97 -23.19
N ARG A 112 -35.48 17.02 -23.25
CA ARG A 112 -36.90 16.94 -23.62
C ARG A 112 -37.16 17.19 -25.11
N GLY A 113 -36.14 17.55 -25.89
CA GLY A 113 -36.25 17.78 -27.34
C GLY A 113 -36.14 16.50 -28.17
N ASN A 114 -36.37 16.62 -29.48
CA ASN A 114 -36.18 15.54 -30.44
C ASN A 114 -34.69 15.37 -30.78
N SER A 115 -33.91 14.85 -29.83
CA SER A 115 -32.49 14.53 -30.00
C SER A 115 -32.24 13.07 -29.66
N ASN A 116 -31.22 12.48 -30.29
CA ASN A 116 -30.73 11.16 -29.92
C ASN A 116 -29.96 11.19 -28.60
N TRP A 117 -29.44 12.34 -28.17
CA TRP A 117 -28.82 12.50 -26.86
C TRP A 117 -29.90 12.76 -25.81
N LYS A 118 -30.19 11.75 -24.99
CA LYS A 118 -31.35 11.73 -24.09
C LYS A 118 -31.07 12.29 -22.72
N LYS A 119 -29.82 12.21 -22.24
CA LYS A 119 -29.46 12.57 -20.88
C LYS A 119 -27.99 12.93 -20.78
N VAL A 120 -27.68 13.91 -19.94
CA VAL A 120 -26.34 14.20 -19.43
C VAL A 120 -26.38 14.07 -17.91
N SER A 121 -25.34 13.47 -17.33
CA SER A 121 -25.15 13.42 -15.88
C SER A 121 -23.80 14.03 -15.49
N LEU A 122 -23.79 14.73 -14.37
CA LEU A 122 -22.59 15.28 -13.74
C LEU A 122 -22.53 14.75 -12.31
N GLY A 123 -21.35 14.35 -11.86
CA GLY A 123 -21.18 13.79 -10.52
C GLY A 123 -19.92 14.28 -9.82
N ILE A 124 -19.99 14.33 -8.49
CA ILE A 124 -18.83 14.50 -7.62
C ILE A 124 -18.86 13.36 -6.59
N ASN A 125 -17.72 12.71 -6.40
CA ASN A 125 -17.63 11.55 -5.53
C ASN A 125 -16.30 11.51 -4.78
N TYR A 126 -16.36 11.52 -3.46
CA TYR A 126 -15.23 11.20 -2.59
C TYR A 126 -15.34 9.75 -2.14
N GLU A 127 -14.23 9.02 -2.21
CA GLU A 127 -14.10 7.64 -1.74
C GLU A 127 -12.77 7.47 -0.97
N ASN A 128 -12.82 6.83 0.20
CA ASN A 128 -11.65 6.26 0.85
C ASN A 128 -11.33 4.90 0.20
N THR A 129 -10.38 4.87 -0.72
CA THR A 129 -10.05 3.67 -1.51
C THR A 129 -9.29 2.63 -0.69
N ASN A 130 -8.51 3.04 0.31
CA ASN A 130 -7.85 2.16 1.28
C ASN A 130 -7.78 2.80 2.67
N ASN A 131 -8.28 2.10 3.68
CA ASN A 131 -7.91 2.35 5.07
C ASN A 131 -6.61 1.58 5.37
N PHE A 132 -5.63 2.25 5.99
CA PHE A 132 -4.33 1.68 6.34
C PHE A 132 -4.19 1.31 7.82
N ASP A 133 -5.24 1.44 8.62
CA ASP A 133 -5.25 1.10 10.04
C ASP A 133 -5.11 -0.42 10.22
N ASN A 134 -3.94 -0.85 10.67
CA ASN A 134 -3.60 -2.26 10.79
C ASN A 134 -2.65 -2.51 11.96
N GLY A 135 -2.78 -3.69 12.57
CA GLY A 135 -1.86 -4.19 13.59
C GLY A 135 -1.41 -5.60 13.23
N LEU A 136 -0.11 -5.83 13.23
CA LEU A 136 0.50 -7.13 12.96
C LEU A 136 1.56 -7.43 14.01
N PHE A 137 1.43 -8.56 14.68
CA PHE A 137 2.43 -9.09 15.60
C PHE A 137 2.80 -10.51 15.19
N SER A 138 4.09 -10.77 15.06
CA SER A 138 4.65 -12.10 14.79
C SER A 138 5.74 -12.39 15.81
N ALA A 139 5.75 -13.60 16.37
CA ALA A 139 6.78 -14.02 17.31
C ALA A 139 7.15 -15.49 17.09
N GLY A 140 8.39 -15.86 17.37
CA GLY A 140 8.88 -17.23 17.24
C GLY A 140 10.40 -17.33 17.34
N THR A 141 10.92 -18.55 17.45
CA THR A 141 12.36 -18.80 17.56
C THR A 141 12.92 -19.24 16.21
N ASN A 142 13.74 -18.38 15.59
CA ASN A 142 14.47 -18.70 14.37
C ASN A 142 15.80 -19.40 14.72
N PRO A 143 16.00 -20.67 14.33
CA PRO A 143 17.21 -21.40 14.66
C PRO A 143 18.40 -21.05 13.76
N ASN A 144 18.18 -20.30 12.67
CA ASN A 144 19.14 -20.18 11.58
C ASN A 144 19.71 -18.76 11.43
N ASN A 145 18.86 -17.72 11.50
CA ASN A 145 19.24 -16.36 11.11
C ASN A 145 18.89 -15.33 12.18
N SER A 146 19.83 -14.42 12.41
CA SER A 146 19.71 -13.27 13.31
C SER A 146 19.53 -11.96 12.52
N ILE A 147 18.90 -10.96 13.13
CA ILE A 147 18.89 -9.57 12.61
C ILE A 147 20.30 -8.99 12.48
N GLY A 148 21.32 -9.55 13.14
CA GLY A 148 22.72 -9.21 12.85
C GLY A 148 23.07 -9.31 11.36
N ASN A 149 22.47 -10.27 10.64
CA ASN A 149 22.65 -10.44 9.20
C ASN A 149 22.10 -9.26 8.38
N TYR A 150 21.07 -8.56 8.86
CA TYR A 150 20.53 -7.36 8.22
C TYR A 150 21.58 -6.25 8.20
N PHE A 151 22.10 -5.88 9.37
CA PHE A 151 23.13 -4.85 9.50
C PHE A 151 24.43 -5.24 8.77
N LEU A 152 24.83 -6.51 8.88
CA LEU A 152 26.00 -7.04 8.20
C LEU A 152 25.87 -6.98 6.67
N SER A 153 24.69 -7.30 6.13
CA SER A 153 24.44 -7.22 4.69
C SER A 153 24.58 -5.78 4.20
N TYR A 154 24.02 -4.80 4.92
CA TYR A 154 24.20 -3.40 4.57
C TYR A 154 25.67 -2.97 4.66
N ALA A 155 26.37 -3.37 5.71
CA ALA A 155 27.76 -2.99 5.92
C ALA A 155 28.73 -3.60 4.89
N ASN A 156 28.49 -4.82 4.40
CA ASN A 156 29.42 -5.50 3.49
C ASN A 156 29.08 -5.38 2.00
N ASN A 157 27.82 -5.16 1.62
CA ASN A 157 27.39 -5.27 0.22
C ASN A 157 26.91 -3.97 -0.42
N SER A 158 26.72 -2.89 0.35
CA SER A 158 25.99 -1.71 -0.14
C SER A 158 26.77 -0.75 -1.01
N ASN A 159 28.08 -0.93 -1.18
CA ASN A 159 28.89 -0.11 -2.07
C ASN A 159 29.24 -0.91 -3.35
N ASN A 160 28.22 -1.33 -4.11
CA ASN A 160 28.37 -2.22 -5.27
C ASN A 160 29.12 -3.52 -4.93
N GLY A 161 28.75 -4.16 -3.81
CA GLY A 161 29.40 -5.36 -3.29
C GLY A 161 30.66 -5.12 -2.46
N ALA A 162 31.09 -3.88 -2.25
CA ALA A 162 32.18 -3.53 -1.34
C ALA A 162 31.66 -3.11 0.06
N PRO A 163 32.49 -3.25 1.12
CA PRO A 163 32.16 -2.78 2.45
C PRO A 163 31.99 -1.27 2.54
N VAL A 164 31.16 -0.82 3.48
CA VAL A 164 31.04 0.58 3.88
C VAL A 164 32.35 1.03 4.53
N PRO A 165 33.02 2.09 4.02
CA PRO A 165 34.25 2.60 4.61
C PRO A 165 34.11 2.95 6.09
N GLN A 166 35.16 2.69 6.86
CA GLN A 166 35.18 2.90 8.31
C GLN A 166 34.95 4.37 8.73
N GLU A 167 35.26 5.33 7.86
CA GLU A 167 35.00 6.76 8.07
C GLU A 167 33.50 7.09 8.14
N PHE A 168 32.61 6.21 7.66
CA PHE A 168 31.17 6.39 7.71
C PHE A 168 30.49 5.66 8.87
N VAL A 169 31.22 4.83 9.61
CA VAL A 169 30.69 4.16 10.80
C VAL A 169 31.36 4.63 12.09
N ASN A 170 32.57 5.18 12.02
CA ASN A 170 33.29 5.74 13.17
C ASN A 170 33.03 7.24 13.29
N ARG A 171 32.75 7.67 14.53
CA ARG A 171 32.61 9.09 14.87
C ARG A 171 33.96 9.73 15.13
N VAL A 172 34.14 10.97 14.70
CA VAL A 172 35.32 11.76 15.07
C VAL A 172 35.16 12.34 16.49
N PRO A 173 36.25 12.71 17.20
CA PRO A 173 36.14 13.27 18.55
C PRO A 173 35.23 14.50 18.62
N GLY A 174 34.19 14.43 19.45
CA GLY A 174 33.20 15.49 19.63
C GLY A 174 31.97 15.41 18.72
N GLU A 175 31.93 14.49 17.76
CA GLU A 175 30.78 14.26 16.88
C GLU A 175 29.70 13.41 17.58
N THR A 176 28.44 13.84 17.49
CA THR A 176 27.31 13.11 18.06
C THR A 176 26.81 12.01 17.12
N ILE A 177 25.99 11.08 17.63
CA ILE A 177 25.30 10.09 16.79
C ILE A 177 24.41 10.78 15.74
N SER A 178 23.74 11.87 16.14
CA SER A 178 22.86 12.65 15.26
C SER A 178 23.64 13.31 14.11
N ASP A 179 24.81 13.88 14.40
CA ASP A 179 25.64 14.57 13.40
C ASP A 179 26.08 13.62 12.29
N LEU A 180 26.74 12.50 12.63
CA LEU A 180 27.19 11.54 11.61
C LEU A 180 26.00 10.91 10.89
N TYR A 181 24.97 10.47 11.61
CA TYR A 181 23.79 9.84 10.99
C TYR A 181 23.10 10.76 9.98
N SER A 182 22.89 12.04 10.32
CA SER A 182 22.29 13.03 9.41
C SER A 182 23.20 13.36 8.22
N PHE A 183 24.51 13.42 8.44
CA PHE A 183 25.51 13.60 7.39
C PHE A 183 25.41 12.46 6.36
N LEU A 184 25.37 11.20 6.81
CA LEU A 184 25.27 10.03 5.93
C LEU A 184 23.98 10.09 5.09
N GLY A 185 22.84 10.40 5.71
CA GLY A 185 21.56 10.50 5.01
C GLY A 185 21.51 11.62 3.97
N THR A 186 22.21 12.73 4.21
CA THR A 186 22.12 13.94 3.36
C THR A 186 23.23 14.03 2.31
N ASN A 187 24.39 13.42 2.56
CA ASN A 187 25.60 13.61 1.74
C ASN A 187 26.04 12.35 0.99
N LEU A 188 25.29 11.24 1.09
CA LEU A 188 25.54 10.03 0.31
C LEU A 188 24.33 9.68 -0.57
N PRO A 189 24.55 9.24 -1.82
CA PRO A 189 25.84 9.06 -2.48
C PRO A 189 26.54 10.39 -2.79
N ASN A 190 27.86 10.35 -2.97
CA ASN A 190 28.66 11.51 -3.40
C ASN A 190 29.65 11.16 -4.52
N ASN A 191 30.43 12.15 -4.96
CA ASN A 191 31.38 11.98 -6.06
C ASN A 191 32.39 10.83 -5.86
N GLN A 192 32.78 10.56 -4.60
CA GLN A 192 33.73 9.51 -4.26
C GLN A 192 33.03 8.15 -4.10
N TYR A 193 31.81 8.15 -3.54
CA TYR A 193 31.03 6.95 -3.25
C TYR A 193 29.67 6.99 -3.96
N GLN A 194 29.71 6.84 -5.28
CA GLN A 194 28.52 6.95 -6.12
C GLN A 194 27.51 5.80 -5.91
N ASN A 195 27.98 4.65 -5.42
CA ASN A 195 27.16 3.46 -5.23
C ASN A 195 26.71 3.24 -3.78
N LEU A 196 27.24 4.01 -2.82
CA LEU A 196 26.84 3.92 -1.41
C LEU A 196 25.74 4.95 -1.15
N ASN A 197 24.49 4.50 -1.09
CA ASN A 197 23.38 5.38 -0.73
C ASN A 197 23.36 5.69 0.77
N GLY A 198 22.79 6.85 1.14
CA GLY A 198 22.74 7.30 2.53
C GLY A 198 22.02 6.35 3.48
N PHE A 199 20.92 5.74 3.04
CA PHE A 199 20.18 4.76 3.84
C PHE A 199 21.05 3.55 4.22
N SER A 200 21.79 2.99 3.27
CA SER A 200 22.65 1.84 3.51
C SER A 200 23.82 2.15 4.43
N ALA A 201 24.42 3.34 4.27
CA ALA A 201 25.46 3.81 5.17
C ALA A 201 24.92 4.01 6.60
N GLN A 202 23.71 4.55 6.73
CA GLN A 202 23.00 4.68 8.02
C GLN A 202 22.74 3.31 8.66
N GLN A 203 22.31 2.30 7.90
CA GLN A 203 22.12 0.95 8.44
C GLN A 203 23.44 0.36 8.97
N ALA A 204 24.53 0.48 8.20
CA ALA A 204 25.85 0.04 8.65
C ALA A 204 26.31 0.79 9.91
N PHE A 205 26.12 2.11 9.95
CA PHE A 205 26.45 2.97 11.09
C PHE A 205 25.66 2.58 12.35
N LEU A 206 24.34 2.35 12.25
CA LEU A 206 23.51 1.90 13.37
C LEU A 206 24.03 0.58 13.94
N GLY A 207 24.26 -0.41 13.06
CA GLY A 207 24.78 -1.71 13.47
C GLY A 207 26.15 -1.63 14.15
N TYR A 208 27.05 -0.81 13.62
CA TYR A 208 28.41 -0.64 14.14
C TYR A 208 28.42 0.13 15.47
N GLN A 209 27.74 1.28 15.57
CA GLN A 209 27.64 2.03 16.83
C GLN A 209 26.88 1.26 17.93
N GLY A 210 25.99 0.35 17.51
CA GLY A 210 25.27 -0.58 18.40
C GLY A 210 26.09 -1.80 18.79
N PHE A 211 27.29 -2.00 18.23
CA PHE A 211 28.11 -3.20 18.39
C PHE A 211 27.41 -4.50 17.94
N VAL A 212 26.44 -4.42 17.02
CA VAL A 212 25.84 -5.59 16.35
C VAL A 212 26.81 -6.18 15.33
N ILE A 213 27.63 -5.32 14.72
CA ILE A 213 28.70 -5.68 13.81
C ILE A 213 29.98 -4.94 14.21
N ASP A 214 31.13 -5.54 13.90
CA ASP A 214 32.45 -4.92 14.06
C ASP A 214 33.28 -5.09 12.79
N ALA A 215 34.24 -4.18 12.58
CA ALA A 215 35.21 -4.31 11.51
C ALA A 215 36.20 -5.44 11.83
N VAL A 216 36.52 -6.28 10.83
CA VAL A 216 37.50 -7.36 10.99
C VAL A 216 38.92 -6.82 11.27
N ASP A 217 39.30 -5.71 10.64
CA ASP A 217 40.56 -4.99 10.88
C ASP A 217 40.30 -3.48 11.00
N THR A 218 40.39 -2.94 12.21
CA THR A 218 40.16 -1.52 12.50
C THR A 218 41.24 -0.60 11.92
N ASN A 219 42.34 -1.14 11.40
CA ASN A 219 43.41 -0.34 10.75
C ASN A 219 43.23 -0.27 9.22
N ASN A 220 42.27 -1.01 8.67
CA ASN A 220 41.95 -1.00 7.24
C ASN A 220 40.59 -0.30 7.01
N ASN A 221 40.64 0.91 6.44
CA ASN A 221 39.44 1.71 6.17
C ASN A 221 38.36 0.99 5.32
N ASN A 222 38.72 -0.04 4.55
CA ASN A 222 37.78 -0.83 3.73
C ASN A 222 37.66 -2.28 4.21
N SER A 223 37.97 -2.55 5.48
CA SER A 223 37.82 -3.88 6.06
C SER A 223 36.37 -4.37 5.93
N PRO A 224 36.14 -5.68 5.65
CA PRO A 224 34.83 -6.26 5.86
C PRO A 224 34.44 -6.21 7.33
N TYR A 225 33.16 -6.40 7.58
CA TYR A 225 32.55 -6.49 8.90
C TYR A 225 32.19 -7.94 9.25
N THR A 226 32.10 -8.23 10.54
CA THR A 226 31.57 -9.47 11.12
C THR A 226 30.43 -9.16 12.08
N SER A 227 29.56 -10.12 12.36
CA SER A 227 28.52 -9.96 13.38
C SER A 227 29.05 -10.33 14.77
N ASN A 228 28.61 -9.56 15.76
CA ASN A 228 28.80 -9.83 17.19
C ASN A 228 27.61 -10.56 17.83
N VAL A 229 26.59 -10.89 17.04
CA VAL A 229 25.52 -11.78 17.49
C VAL A 229 26.06 -13.22 17.46
N PRO A 230 26.04 -13.95 18.58
CA PRO A 230 26.56 -15.32 18.64
C PRO A 230 25.89 -16.24 17.62
N ALA A 231 26.69 -17.07 16.95
CA ALA A 231 26.18 -18.11 16.07
C ALA A 231 25.53 -19.26 16.87
N GLY A 232 24.46 -19.86 16.34
CA GLY A 232 23.80 -21.04 16.93
C GLY A 232 22.96 -20.73 18.17
N GLY A 233 22.65 -19.46 18.43
CA GLY A 233 21.98 -18.99 19.64
C GLY A 233 20.47 -19.11 19.69
N ASN A 234 19.78 -19.76 18.72
CA ASN A 234 18.32 -19.81 18.61
C ASN A 234 17.64 -18.47 18.90
N TYR A 235 17.42 -17.68 17.86
CA TYR A 235 17.00 -16.28 17.98
C TYR A 235 15.50 -16.20 18.22
N TYR A 236 15.07 -15.92 19.46
CA TYR A 236 13.69 -15.53 19.71
C TYR A 236 13.48 -14.13 19.16
N GLN A 237 12.52 -14.00 18.24
CA GLN A 237 12.28 -12.78 17.48
C GLN A 237 10.82 -12.37 17.59
N GLU A 238 10.61 -11.07 17.73
CA GLU A 238 9.30 -10.44 17.66
C GLU A 238 9.31 -9.35 16.60
N ASN A 239 8.30 -9.34 15.73
CA ASN A 239 8.08 -8.30 14.75
C ASN A 239 6.69 -7.69 14.97
N SER A 240 6.68 -6.41 15.35
CA SER A 240 5.48 -5.60 15.54
C SER A 240 5.39 -4.56 14.45
N ILE A 241 4.25 -4.48 13.74
CA ILE A 241 3.96 -3.45 12.74
C ILE A 241 2.59 -2.85 13.06
N TYR A 242 2.56 -1.54 13.26
CA TYR A 242 1.34 -0.76 13.41
C TYR A 242 1.31 0.29 12.31
N SER A 243 0.22 0.36 11.56
CA SER A 243 0.03 1.39 10.56
C SER A 243 -1.31 2.10 10.71
N THR A 244 -1.36 3.35 10.26
CA THR A 244 -2.58 4.17 10.20
C THR A 244 -2.59 5.02 8.94
N GLY A 245 -3.77 5.55 8.62
CA GLY A 245 -3.95 6.51 7.53
C GLY A 245 -4.88 6.00 6.43
N TYR A 246 -4.85 6.66 5.27
CA TYR A 246 -5.80 6.38 4.20
C TYR A 246 -5.30 6.79 2.80
N ASN A 247 -5.92 6.21 1.77
CA ASN A 247 -5.92 6.71 0.40
C ASN A 247 -7.30 7.29 0.06
N GLY A 248 -7.35 8.57 -0.27
CA GLY A 248 -8.56 9.25 -0.73
C GLY A 248 -8.55 9.47 -2.24
N LYS A 249 -9.73 9.36 -2.85
CA LYS A 249 -9.98 9.68 -4.26
C LYS A 249 -11.18 10.60 -4.40
N LEU A 250 -10.97 11.77 -5.00
CA LEU A 250 -12.02 12.70 -5.41
C LEU A 250 -12.21 12.61 -6.93
N SER A 251 -13.41 12.23 -7.35
CA SER A 251 -13.75 11.98 -8.75
C SER A 251 -14.77 13.00 -9.24
N PHE A 252 -14.47 13.65 -10.35
CA PHE A 252 -15.41 14.49 -11.11
C PHE A 252 -15.87 13.71 -12.34
N ASN A 253 -17.17 13.44 -12.41
CA ASN A 253 -17.76 12.60 -13.43
C ASN A 253 -18.61 13.42 -14.41
N ALA A 254 -18.52 13.07 -15.69
CA ALA A 254 -19.48 13.47 -16.70
C ALA A 254 -19.85 12.26 -17.56
N ALA A 255 -21.14 12.06 -17.81
CA ALA A 255 -21.60 11.01 -18.71
C ALA A 255 -22.82 11.45 -19.51
N THR A 256 -23.10 10.72 -20.58
CA THR A 256 -24.21 11.00 -21.49
C THR A 256 -24.81 9.71 -22.02
N SER A 257 -26.05 9.79 -22.51
CA SER A 257 -26.76 8.67 -23.13
C SER A 257 -27.20 9.00 -24.55
N TYR A 258 -27.01 8.04 -25.44
CA TYR A 258 -27.45 8.05 -26.82
C TYR A 258 -28.56 7.01 -27.01
N ASN A 259 -29.76 7.48 -27.36
CA ASN A 259 -30.98 6.70 -27.57
C ASN A 259 -31.34 5.74 -26.43
N ASP A 260 -30.89 6.02 -25.20
CA ASP A 260 -31.01 5.14 -24.05
C ASP A 260 -30.45 3.71 -24.27
N LYS A 261 -29.61 3.54 -25.29
CA LYS A 261 -28.99 2.27 -25.67
C LYS A 261 -27.50 2.27 -25.42
N LEU A 262 -26.83 3.40 -25.64
CA LEU A 262 -25.40 3.57 -25.41
C LEU A 262 -25.18 4.68 -24.39
N TYR A 263 -24.37 4.39 -23.40
CA TYR A 263 -23.97 5.32 -22.35
C TYR A 263 -22.44 5.45 -22.41
N ILE A 264 -21.93 6.67 -22.29
CA ILE A 264 -20.50 6.96 -22.34
C ILE A 264 -20.18 7.91 -21.18
N GLY A 265 -19.06 7.70 -20.50
CA GLY A 265 -18.64 8.57 -19.40
C GLY A 265 -17.13 8.75 -19.29
N LEU A 266 -16.78 9.80 -18.57
CA LEU A 266 -15.43 10.22 -18.23
C LEU A 266 -15.37 10.53 -16.73
N ASN A 267 -14.28 10.13 -16.07
CA ASN A 267 -13.88 10.68 -14.78
C ASN A 267 -12.51 11.36 -14.87
N LEU A 268 -12.36 12.44 -14.12
CA LEU A 268 -11.08 13.01 -13.73
C LEU A 268 -10.94 12.86 -12.21
N ASN A 269 -9.81 12.29 -11.78
CA ASN A 269 -9.64 11.87 -10.39
C ASN A 269 -8.40 12.54 -9.78
N SER A 270 -8.59 13.14 -8.62
CA SER A 270 -7.51 13.57 -7.73
C SER A 270 -7.36 12.54 -6.62
N HIS A 271 -6.13 12.09 -6.39
CA HIS A 271 -5.77 11.14 -5.36
C HIS A 271 -4.92 11.82 -4.29
N PHE A 272 -5.05 11.36 -3.05
CA PHE A 272 -4.24 11.82 -1.93
C PHE A 272 -4.02 10.69 -0.94
N THR A 273 -2.83 10.65 -0.35
CA THR A 273 -2.43 9.61 0.60
C THR A 273 -1.82 10.23 1.84
N ASP A 274 -2.12 9.62 2.99
CA ASP A 274 -1.46 9.82 4.28
C ASP A 274 -1.26 8.44 4.88
N TYR A 275 -0.01 8.05 5.14
CA TYR A 275 0.33 6.72 5.65
C TYR A 275 1.42 6.82 6.71
N ARG A 276 1.15 6.28 7.89
CA ARG A 276 2.13 6.15 8.98
C ARG A 276 2.34 4.69 9.30
N LYS A 277 3.59 4.28 9.49
CA LYS A 277 3.96 2.92 9.90
C LYS A 277 5.02 3.01 10.99
N SER A 278 4.73 2.41 12.13
CA SER A 278 5.71 2.12 13.17
C SER A 278 6.02 0.63 13.14
N SER A 279 7.30 0.27 13.12
CA SER A 279 7.74 -1.12 13.21
C SER A 279 8.85 -1.30 14.23
N THR A 280 8.70 -2.32 15.05
CA THR A 280 9.69 -2.72 16.06
C THR A 280 10.05 -4.17 15.84
N PHE A 281 11.33 -4.43 15.66
CA PHE A 281 11.89 -5.77 15.64
C PHE A 281 12.73 -6.00 16.88
N TYR A 282 12.35 -6.99 17.68
CA TYR A 282 13.09 -7.42 18.85
C TYR A 282 13.72 -8.78 18.59
N GLU A 283 14.94 -8.98 19.06
CA GLU A 283 15.62 -10.26 19.05
C GLU A 283 16.34 -10.50 20.37
N ASP A 284 16.20 -11.70 20.94
CA ASP A 284 17.13 -12.24 21.93
C ASP A 284 17.65 -13.62 21.51
N ASN A 285 18.80 -13.99 22.04
CA ASN A 285 19.40 -15.29 21.79
C ASN A 285 19.85 -15.95 23.10
N ASN A 286 19.87 -17.28 23.08
CA ASN A 286 20.23 -18.12 24.21
C ASN A 286 21.64 -18.73 24.11
N ALA A 287 22.52 -18.14 23.28
CA ALA A 287 23.89 -18.61 23.19
C ALA A 287 24.59 -18.51 24.56
N PRO A 288 25.42 -19.49 24.95
CA PRO A 288 26.18 -19.42 26.19
C PRO A 288 27.08 -18.18 26.23
N LEU A 289 27.08 -17.47 27.36
CA LEU A 289 27.95 -16.32 27.55
C LEU A 289 29.43 -16.73 27.50
N THR A 290 30.25 -15.88 26.91
CA THR A 290 31.71 -16.02 26.87
C THR A 290 32.38 -14.95 27.73
N ALA A 291 33.70 -15.01 27.90
CA ALA A 291 34.43 -13.96 28.61
C ALA A 291 34.36 -12.60 27.87
N ASP A 292 34.20 -12.64 26.55
CA ASP A 292 34.03 -11.45 25.72
C ASP A 292 32.56 -11.05 25.62
N TYR A 293 32.31 -9.75 25.52
CA TYR A 293 30.96 -9.21 25.33
C TYR A 293 30.41 -9.58 23.96
N THR A 294 29.24 -10.21 23.95
CA THR A 294 28.49 -10.52 22.73
C THR A 294 27.08 -9.95 22.83
N VAL A 295 26.40 -9.77 21.70
CA VAL A 295 25.01 -9.29 21.71
C VAL A 295 24.10 -10.37 22.30
N SER A 296 23.37 -10.04 23.36
CA SER A 296 22.38 -10.93 23.98
C SER A 296 20.96 -10.65 23.47
N ARG A 297 20.62 -9.36 23.33
CA ARG A 297 19.34 -8.92 22.76
C ARG A 297 19.42 -7.54 22.14
N LEU A 298 18.50 -7.23 21.24
CA LEU A 298 18.36 -5.91 20.63
C LEU A 298 16.92 -5.59 20.24
N SER A 299 16.63 -4.29 20.12
CA SER A 299 15.40 -3.73 19.57
C SER A 299 15.75 -2.75 18.47
N PHE A 300 15.14 -2.91 17.30
CA PHE A 300 15.28 -2.02 16.15
C PHE A 300 13.92 -1.41 15.80
N GLU A 301 13.82 -0.09 15.98
CA GLU A 301 12.61 0.70 15.83
C GLU A 301 12.70 1.57 14.56
N ASN A 302 11.61 1.62 13.80
CA ASN A 302 11.48 2.45 12.60
C ASN A 302 10.10 3.11 12.57
N ASP A 303 10.05 4.41 12.30
CA ASP A 303 8.82 5.16 12.05
C ASP A 303 8.88 5.79 10.66
N LEU A 304 7.98 5.36 9.77
CA LEU A 304 7.84 5.85 8.40
C LEU A 304 6.55 6.67 8.28
N TYR A 305 6.65 7.83 7.65
CA TYR A 305 5.52 8.65 7.24
C TYR A 305 5.60 8.96 5.74
N THR A 306 4.61 8.49 4.98
CA THR A 306 4.49 8.72 3.54
C THR A 306 3.24 9.55 3.26
N TYR A 307 3.40 10.65 2.53
CA TYR A 307 2.29 11.49 2.11
C TYR A 307 2.47 12.00 0.69
N GLY A 308 1.35 12.24 0.01
CA GLY A 308 1.41 12.69 -1.37
C GLY A 308 0.08 12.84 -2.07
N THR A 309 0.17 13.17 -3.35
CA THR A 309 -0.98 13.42 -4.22
C THR A 309 -0.78 12.73 -5.56
N GLY A 310 -1.87 12.47 -6.27
CA GLY A 310 -1.80 11.87 -7.59
C GLY A 310 -2.98 12.25 -8.49
N PHE A 311 -2.85 11.91 -9.76
CA PHE A 311 -3.88 12.14 -10.76
C PHE A 311 -4.13 10.87 -11.56
N SER A 312 -5.39 10.64 -11.96
CA SER A 312 -5.77 9.63 -12.95
C SER A 312 -7.03 10.09 -13.68
N PHE A 313 -7.31 9.45 -14.81
CA PHE A 313 -8.60 9.56 -15.50
C PHE A 313 -9.17 8.17 -15.82
N GLN A 314 -10.49 8.13 -16.04
CA GLN A 314 -11.20 6.93 -16.47
C GLN A 314 -12.12 7.27 -17.64
N VAL A 315 -12.30 6.32 -18.54
CA VAL A 315 -13.31 6.36 -19.60
C VAL A 315 -14.09 5.05 -19.59
N GLY A 316 -15.36 5.10 -19.95
CA GLY A 316 -16.17 3.90 -19.98
C GLY A 316 -17.42 4.04 -20.82
N ALA A 317 -17.96 2.88 -21.18
CA ALA A 317 -19.19 2.75 -21.94
C ALA A 317 -20.05 1.62 -21.37
N ILE A 318 -21.37 1.78 -21.50
CA ILE A 318 -22.36 0.73 -21.21
C ILE A 318 -23.33 0.68 -22.39
N ALA A 319 -23.55 -0.51 -22.93
CA ALA A 319 -24.56 -0.75 -23.96
C ALA A 319 -25.70 -1.59 -23.37
N LYS A 320 -26.94 -1.11 -23.53
CA LYS A 320 -28.18 -1.86 -23.27
C LYS A 320 -28.56 -2.56 -24.57
N LEU A 321 -28.28 -3.86 -24.65
CA LEU A 321 -28.59 -4.67 -25.83
C LEU A 321 -30.08 -5.01 -25.89
N THR A 322 -30.67 -5.28 -24.72
CA THR A 322 -32.11 -5.41 -24.51
C THR A 322 -32.49 -4.66 -23.22
N ASN A 323 -33.75 -4.75 -22.78
CA ASN A 323 -34.16 -4.18 -21.49
C ASN A 323 -33.50 -4.91 -20.30
N GLU A 324 -33.18 -6.19 -20.50
CA GLU A 324 -32.61 -7.10 -19.51
C GLU A 324 -31.08 -7.12 -19.58
N VAL A 325 -30.49 -7.08 -20.78
CA VAL A 325 -29.06 -7.30 -20.98
C VAL A 325 -28.29 -6.00 -21.11
N ARG A 326 -27.25 -5.85 -20.28
CA ARG A 326 -26.26 -4.77 -20.35
C ARG A 326 -24.85 -5.34 -20.46
N VAL A 327 -24.03 -4.69 -21.26
CA VAL A 327 -22.59 -4.95 -21.34
C VAL A 327 -21.84 -3.66 -21.10
N GLY A 328 -20.70 -3.74 -20.44
CA GLY A 328 -19.87 -2.58 -20.08
C GLY A 328 -18.40 -2.82 -20.39
N LEU A 329 -17.72 -1.73 -20.72
CA LEU A 329 -16.26 -1.69 -20.84
C LEU A 329 -15.77 -0.40 -20.19
N ALA A 330 -14.75 -0.49 -19.35
CA ALA A 330 -14.15 0.65 -18.70
C ALA A 330 -12.61 0.53 -18.71
N TYR A 331 -11.95 1.65 -18.93
CA TYR A 331 -10.50 1.80 -18.83
C TYR A 331 -10.18 2.86 -17.78
N GLU A 332 -9.31 2.48 -16.85
CA GLU A 332 -8.72 3.35 -15.85
C GLU A 332 -7.23 3.48 -16.16
N SER A 333 -6.80 4.73 -16.35
CA SER A 333 -5.39 5.04 -16.53
C SER A 333 -4.57 4.73 -15.28
N SER A 334 -3.26 4.64 -15.42
CA SER A 334 -2.35 4.70 -14.27
C SER A 334 -2.65 5.91 -13.39
N THR A 335 -2.48 5.73 -12.08
CA THR A 335 -2.35 6.88 -11.18
C THR A 335 -0.90 7.32 -11.17
N TRP A 336 -0.67 8.61 -11.43
CA TRP A 336 0.65 9.23 -11.31
C TRP A 336 0.74 9.96 -9.98
N TYR A 337 1.43 9.36 -9.02
CA TYR A 337 1.67 9.92 -7.69
C TYR A 337 2.96 10.73 -7.63
N ASN A 338 2.95 11.75 -6.78
CA ASN A 338 4.11 12.43 -6.22
C ASN A 338 4.09 12.14 -4.70
N LEU A 339 5.09 11.43 -4.19
CA LEU A 339 5.17 10.94 -2.82
C LEU A 339 6.41 11.48 -2.11
N ASN A 340 6.29 11.76 -0.82
CA ASN A 340 7.39 12.11 0.07
C ASN A 340 7.42 11.10 1.22
N ASP A 341 8.62 10.70 1.63
CA ASP A 341 8.82 9.81 2.77
C ASP A 341 9.64 10.50 3.86
N GLU A 342 9.25 10.28 5.10
CA GLU A 342 10.00 10.65 6.30
C GLU A 342 10.29 9.40 7.13
N LEU A 343 11.54 9.17 7.52
CA LEU A 343 11.96 8.01 8.30
C LEU A 343 12.77 8.42 9.53
N SER A 344 12.40 7.91 10.70
CA SER A 344 13.25 7.92 11.90
C SER A 344 13.51 6.51 12.38
N GLN A 345 14.68 6.28 12.97
CA GLN A 345 15.12 4.97 13.42
C GLN A 345 15.81 5.06 14.78
N ARG A 346 15.78 3.96 15.53
CA ARG A 346 16.54 3.79 16.77
C ARG A 346 16.93 2.33 16.93
N LEU A 347 18.14 2.09 17.44
CA LEU A 347 18.63 0.76 17.75
C LEU A 347 19.10 0.72 19.20
N VAL A 348 18.54 -0.21 19.98
CA VAL A 348 18.98 -0.48 21.35
C VAL A 348 19.55 -1.89 21.41
N VAL A 349 20.78 -2.03 21.89
CA VAL A 349 21.50 -3.31 21.96
C VAL A 349 21.94 -3.55 23.38
N VAL A 350 21.74 -4.77 23.88
CA VAL A 350 22.31 -5.23 25.15
C VAL A 350 23.39 -6.26 24.83
N ARG A 351 24.56 -6.06 25.43
CA ARG A 351 25.68 -6.98 25.34
C ARG A 351 25.99 -7.56 26.71
N SER A 352 26.31 -8.84 26.72
CA SER A 352 26.54 -9.61 27.95
C SER A 352 27.82 -10.42 27.83
N ALA A 353 28.50 -10.62 28.97
CA ALA A 353 29.69 -11.46 29.12
C ALA A 353 29.57 -12.28 30.41
N SER A 354 30.28 -13.40 30.52
CA SER A 354 30.17 -14.33 31.66
C SER A 354 30.64 -13.73 32.98
N ASN A 355 31.54 -12.75 32.92
CA ASN A 355 32.22 -12.15 34.08
C ASN A 355 32.00 -10.63 34.18
N GLY A 356 31.00 -10.08 33.48
CA GLY A 356 30.73 -8.65 33.42
C GLY A 356 29.24 -8.32 33.52
N ASP A 357 28.94 -7.09 33.94
CA ASP A 357 27.56 -6.58 33.94
C ASP A 357 27.09 -6.32 32.50
N ASP A 358 25.77 -6.42 32.27
CA ASP A 358 25.19 -6.08 30.97
C ASP A 358 25.50 -4.63 30.57
N ILE A 359 25.92 -4.44 29.31
CA ILE A 359 26.15 -3.12 28.72
C ILE A 359 25.02 -2.83 27.74
N THR A 360 24.32 -1.72 27.95
CA THR A 360 23.29 -1.21 27.02
C THR A 360 23.88 -0.13 26.13
N ASN A 361 23.82 -0.35 24.83
CA ASN A 361 24.17 0.61 23.79
C ASN A 361 22.87 1.14 23.15
N ASP A 362 22.53 2.40 23.39
CA ASP A 362 21.38 3.09 22.79
C ASP A 362 21.85 4.01 21.65
N VAL A 363 21.64 3.56 20.41
CA VAL A 363 21.92 4.33 19.20
C VAL A 363 20.64 5.01 18.76
N ASN A 364 20.44 6.23 19.26
CA ASN A 364 19.29 7.07 18.93
C ASN A 364 19.76 8.34 18.21
N PRO A 365 19.69 8.38 16.86
CA PRO A 365 20.01 9.57 16.09
C PRO A 365 19.14 10.79 16.39
N GLN A 366 17.92 10.59 16.90
CA GLN A 366 16.90 11.65 17.09
C GLN A 366 16.73 12.53 15.84
N TYR A 367 16.85 11.91 14.66
CA TYR A 367 16.85 12.58 13.37
C TYR A 367 15.78 11.96 12.46
N VAL A 368 15.07 12.81 11.73
CA VAL A 368 14.07 12.41 10.73
C VAL A 368 14.68 12.62 9.35
N ASN A 369 15.01 11.52 8.68
CA ASN A 369 15.39 11.54 7.27
C ASN A 369 14.19 12.00 6.45
N ARG A 370 14.35 13.06 5.67
CA ARG A 370 13.34 13.55 4.72
C ARG A 370 13.83 13.24 3.33
N TYR A 371 13.20 12.26 2.69
CA TYR A 371 13.58 11.84 1.36
C TYR A 371 13.03 12.81 0.31
N GLU A 372 13.74 12.91 -0.82
CA GLU A 372 13.28 13.71 -1.94
C GLU A 372 11.96 13.16 -2.51
N LEU A 373 11.20 14.06 -3.12
CA LEU A 373 9.97 13.71 -3.81
C LEU A 373 10.26 12.68 -4.92
N TYR A 374 9.61 11.51 -4.84
CA TYR A 374 9.65 10.51 -5.89
C TYR A 374 8.29 10.34 -6.55
N LYS A 375 8.31 9.78 -7.76
CA LYS A 375 7.11 9.54 -8.55
C LYS A 375 6.81 8.06 -8.64
N LEU A 376 5.57 7.68 -8.37
CA LEU A 376 5.07 6.32 -8.55
C LEU A 376 3.96 6.32 -9.60
N GLN A 377 4.12 5.50 -10.62
CA GLN A 377 3.10 5.22 -11.62
C GLN A 377 2.53 3.83 -11.38
N THR A 378 1.25 3.76 -11.02
CA THR A 378 0.54 2.49 -10.81
C THR A 378 0.12 1.82 -12.13
N PRO A 379 -0.23 0.53 -12.15
CA PRO A 379 -0.80 -0.13 -13.31
C PRO A 379 -2.12 0.49 -13.76
N SER A 380 -2.37 0.50 -15.07
CA SER A 380 -3.72 0.75 -15.60
C SER A 380 -4.62 -0.46 -15.39
N LYS A 381 -5.94 -0.25 -15.48
CA LYS A 381 -6.95 -1.31 -15.31
C LYS A 381 -7.96 -1.30 -16.45
N LEU A 382 -8.23 -2.47 -17.02
CA LEU A 382 -9.29 -2.70 -17.99
C LEU A 382 -10.37 -3.56 -17.34
N THR A 383 -11.64 -3.16 -17.43
CA THR A 383 -12.77 -3.91 -16.86
C THR A 383 -13.81 -4.20 -17.93
N GLY A 384 -14.10 -5.49 -18.14
CA GLY A 384 -15.24 -5.96 -18.93
C GLY A 384 -16.39 -6.37 -18.01
N SER A 385 -17.62 -6.07 -18.40
CA SER A 385 -18.78 -6.23 -17.53
C SER A 385 -20.01 -6.77 -18.26
N PHE A 386 -20.81 -7.55 -17.55
CA PHE A 386 -22.10 -8.06 -17.99
C PHE A 386 -23.11 -7.95 -16.85
N ALA A 387 -24.34 -7.54 -17.17
CA ALA A 387 -25.45 -7.58 -16.22
C ALA A 387 -26.74 -8.04 -16.90
N TYR A 388 -27.51 -8.84 -16.17
CA TYR A 388 -28.86 -9.27 -16.52
C TYR A 388 -29.86 -8.74 -15.48
N VAL A 389 -30.84 -7.95 -15.92
CA VAL A 389 -31.83 -7.29 -15.06
C VAL A 389 -33.19 -7.95 -15.24
N PHE A 390 -33.72 -8.56 -14.19
CA PHE A 390 -35.03 -9.21 -14.14
C PHE A 390 -36.14 -8.19 -13.87
N GLY A 391 -36.28 -7.20 -14.74
CA GLY A 391 -37.24 -6.11 -14.59
C GLY A 391 -37.11 -5.39 -13.25
N LYS A 392 -38.17 -5.39 -12.44
CA LYS A 392 -38.18 -4.78 -11.10
C LYS A 392 -37.81 -5.75 -9.98
N SER A 393 -37.69 -7.04 -10.27
CA SER A 393 -37.57 -8.10 -9.27
C SER A 393 -36.13 -8.38 -8.84
N GLY A 394 -35.13 -8.06 -9.66
CA GLY A 394 -33.73 -8.32 -9.30
C GLY A 394 -32.76 -8.22 -10.47
N LEU A 395 -31.52 -8.65 -10.24
CA LEU A 395 -30.44 -8.66 -11.23
C LEU A 395 -29.30 -9.59 -10.83
N ILE A 396 -28.48 -9.95 -11.82
CA ILE A 396 -27.15 -10.55 -11.66
C ILE A 396 -26.15 -9.70 -12.46
N SER A 397 -24.96 -9.50 -11.91
CA SER A 397 -23.90 -8.69 -12.50
C SER A 397 -22.55 -9.37 -12.32
N VAL A 398 -21.70 -9.29 -13.34
CA VAL A 398 -20.37 -9.88 -13.37
C VAL A 398 -19.40 -8.86 -13.96
N ASP A 399 -18.30 -8.62 -13.27
CA ASP A 399 -17.17 -7.84 -13.75
C ASP A 399 -15.91 -8.71 -13.77
N TYR A 400 -15.12 -8.57 -14.83
CA TYR A 400 -13.76 -9.11 -14.91
C TYR A 400 -12.78 -7.98 -15.20
N ALA A 401 -11.88 -7.72 -14.27
CA ALA A 401 -10.86 -6.67 -14.39
C ALA A 401 -9.47 -7.28 -14.58
N MET A 402 -8.63 -6.59 -15.35
CA MET A 402 -7.24 -6.97 -15.60
C MET A 402 -6.31 -5.80 -15.24
N LYS A 403 -5.23 -6.11 -14.50
CA LYS A 403 -4.14 -5.18 -14.17
C LYS A 403 -2.80 -5.87 -14.46
N ASP A 404 -1.83 -5.13 -14.98
CA ASP A 404 -0.45 -5.63 -15.13
C ASP A 404 0.49 -4.95 -14.15
N TYR A 405 0.73 -5.60 -13.01
CA TYR A 405 1.56 -5.04 -11.94
C TYR A 405 3.04 -4.90 -12.32
N SER A 406 3.50 -5.64 -13.34
CA SER A 406 4.87 -5.53 -13.86
C SER A 406 5.14 -4.19 -14.58
N ASN A 407 4.08 -3.43 -14.88
CA ASN A 407 4.16 -2.08 -15.46
C ASN A 407 4.15 -0.96 -14.41
N THR A 408 4.19 -1.30 -13.12
CA THR A 408 4.39 -0.30 -12.05
C THR A 408 5.77 0.32 -12.19
N LYS A 409 5.88 1.65 -12.06
CA LYS A 409 7.16 2.35 -12.27
C LYS A 409 7.43 3.40 -11.21
N PHE A 410 8.60 3.32 -10.61
CA PHE A 410 9.23 4.41 -9.87
C PHE A 410 10.01 5.34 -10.81
N LYS A 411 10.00 6.63 -10.50
CA LYS A 411 10.58 7.68 -11.34
C LYS A 411 11.38 8.68 -10.48
N PRO A 412 12.48 9.23 -11.03
CA PRO A 412 12.82 9.22 -12.46
C PRO A 412 13.61 7.97 -12.93
N GLU A 413 13.32 7.46 -14.14
CA GLU A 413 13.86 6.17 -14.64
C GLU A 413 15.37 6.20 -15.00
N ASN A 414 15.95 7.40 -15.10
CA ASN A 414 17.39 7.60 -15.33
C ASN A 414 18.21 7.54 -14.03
N ASP A 415 17.55 7.47 -12.87
CA ASP A 415 18.19 7.17 -11.61
C ASP A 415 18.46 5.65 -11.52
N SER A 416 19.69 5.29 -11.17
CA SER A 416 20.13 3.87 -11.16
C SER A 416 19.40 3.05 -10.10
N TYR A 417 19.05 3.64 -8.96
CA TYR A 417 18.31 2.95 -7.90
C TYR A 417 16.89 2.63 -8.37
N PHE A 418 16.16 3.62 -8.90
CA PHE A 418 14.81 3.36 -9.43
C PHE A 418 14.81 2.44 -10.63
N ASN A 419 15.85 2.47 -11.47
CA ASN A 419 16.00 1.53 -12.59
C ASN A 419 16.12 0.07 -12.10
N ASN A 420 16.94 -0.17 -11.08
CA ASN A 420 17.08 -1.48 -10.45
C ASN A 420 15.77 -1.93 -9.79
N LEU A 421 15.13 -1.05 -9.00
CA LEU A 421 13.83 -1.33 -8.38
C LEU A 421 12.74 -1.64 -9.42
N ASN A 422 12.70 -0.91 -10.52
CA ASN A 422 11.78 -1.18 -11.63
C ASN A 422 12.07 -2.53 -12.32
N SER A 423 13.33 -2.93 -12.43
CA SER A 423 13.72 -4.24 -12.96
C SER A 423 13.29 -5.37 -12.01
N GLU A 424 13.38 -5.14 -10.70
CA GLU A 424 12.88 -6.07 -9.68
C GLU A 424 11.35 -6.20 -9.73
N VAL A 425 10.64 -5.06 -9.84
CA VAL A 425 9.18 -5.02 -10.05
C VAL A 425 8.78 -5.84 -11.28
N ASN A 426 9.45 -5.65 -12.42
CA ASN A 426 9.13 -6.35 -13.66
C ASN A 426 9.40 -7.86 -13.59
N SER A 427 10.48 -8.24 -12.90
CA SER A 427 10.87 -9.65 -12.74
C SER A 427 10.03 -10.38 -11.68
N THR A 428 9.49 -9.66 -10.69
CA THR A 428 8.77 -10.25 -9.55
C THR A 428 7.24 -10.22 -9.68
N LEU A 429 6.69 -9.14 -10.26
CA LEU A 429 5.25 -8.95 -10.39
C LEU A 429 4.70 -9.43 -11.75
N THR A 430 3.40 -9.66 -11.82
CA THR A 430 2.74 -10.22 -13.00
C THR A 430 1.39 -9.59 -13.29
N SER A 431 0.80 -9.98 -14.43
CA SER A 431 -0.57 -9.62 -14.77
C SER A 431 -1.58 -10.45 -14.00
N THR A 432 -2.64 -9.80 -13.52
CA THR A 432 -3.68 -10.42 -12.69
C THR A 432 -5.08 -10.17 -13.24
N GLY A 433 -5.96 -11.13 -12.97
CA GLY A 433 -7.40 -11.02 -13.12
C GLY A 433 -8.12 -10.87 -11.78
N GLU A 434 -9.19 -10.07 -11.79
CA GLU A 434 -10.14 -9.95 -10.70
C GLU A 434 -11.55 -10.26 -11.23
N LEU A 435 -12.21 -11.25 -10.62
CA LEU A 435 -13.60 -11.61 -10.89
C LEU A 435 -14.50 -11.12 -9.75
N ARG A 436 -15.55 -10.39 -10.09
CA ARG A 436 -16.59 -9.95 -9.15
C ARG A 436 -17.95 -10.38 -9.66
N ILE A 437 -18.74 -11.02 -8.81
CA ILE A 437 -20.10 -11.47 -9.10
C ILE A 437 -21.03 -10.90 -8.03
N GLY A 438 -22.17 -10.35 -8.44
CA GLY A 438 -23.17 -9.79 -7.54
C GLY A 438 -24.58 -10.12 -7.98
N ALA A 439 -25.47 -10.32 -7.01
CA ALA A 439 -26.89 -10.52 -7.24
C ALA A 439 -27.72 -9.65 -6.29
N GLU A 440 -28.86 -9.17 -6.76
CA GLU A 440 -29.85 -8.42 -5.97
C GLU A 440 -31.25 -8.98 -6.28
N TYR A 441 -32.04 -9.19 -5.23
CA TYR A 441 -33.44 -9.61 -5.30
C TYR A 441 -34.32 -8.66 -4.49
N LYS A 442 -35.45 -8.25 -5.04
CA LYS A 442 -36.33 -7.24 -4.44
C LYS A 442 -37.68 -7.84 -4.04
N ILE A 443 -38.08 -7.54 -2.81
CA ILE A 443 -39.37 -7.91 -2.20
C ILE A 443 -40.01 -6.60 -1.74
N GLU A 444 -40.86 -6.01 -2.58
CA GLU A 444 -41.45 -4.69 -2.36
C GLU A 444 -40.39 -3.62 -2.06
N ALA A 445 -40.39 -3.05 -0.85
CA ALA A 445 -39.42 -2.05 -0.40
C ALA A 445 -38.08 -2.64 0.06
N LEU A 446 -38.01 -3.94 0.32
CA LEU A 446 -36.82 -4.66 0.77
C LEU A 446 -35.99 -5.16 -0.41
N SER A 447 -34.67 -5.03 -0.32
CA SER A 447 -33.70 -5.60 -1.27
C SER A 447 -32.73 -6.51 -0.52
N LEU A 448 -32.56 -7.73 -1.01
CA LEU A 448 -31.57 -8.71 -0.55
C LEU A 448 -30.43 -8.76 -1.56
N ARG A 449 -29.18 -8.79 -1.08
CA ARG A 449 -28.00 -8.75 -1.94
C ARG A 449 -26.93 -9.71 -1.46
N ALA A 450 -26.20 -10.28 -2.42
CA ALA A 450 -25.05 -11.14 -2.18
C ALA A 450 -23.97 -10.91 -3.24
N GLY A 451 -22.72 -11.19 -2.90
CA GLY A 451 -21.61 -11.06 -3.82
C GLY A 451 -20.43 -11.96 -3.50
N TYR A 452 -19.60 -12.18 -4.51
CA TYR A 452 -18.36 -12.93 -4.49
C TYR A 452 -17.27 -12.15 -5.23
N ARG A 453 -16.05 -12.17 -4.68
CA ARG A 453 -14.86 -11.57 -5.28
C ARG A 453 -13.70 -12.56 -5.21
N TYR A 454 -12.97 -12.68 -6.32
CA TYR A 454 -11.69 -13.39 -6.38
C TYR A 454 -10.67 -12.53 -7.13
N GLU A 455 -9.50 -12.33 -6.55
CA GLU A 455 -8.42 -11.54 -7.14
C GLU A 455 -7.11 -12.32 -7.07
N GLN A 456 -6.47 -12.51 -8.22
CA GLN A 456 -5.20 -13.22 -8.32
C GLN A 456 -4.06 -12.43 -7.67
N SER A 457 -3.06 -13.16 -7.18
CA SER A 457 -1.81 -12.58 -6.69
C SER A 457 -1.10 -11.70 -7.71
N PRO A 458 -0.62 -10.50 -7.33
CA PRO A 458 0.26 -9.69 -8.19
C PRO A 458 1.70 -10.22 -8.26
N TYR A 459 2.09 -11.19 -7.42
CA TYR A 459 3.43 -11.80 -7.43
C TYR A 459 3.43 -13.08 -8.26
N LYS A 460 4.49 -13.30 -9.05
CA LYS A 460 4.66 -14.53 -9.82
C LYS A 460 4.70 -15.80 -8.95
N ASN A 461 5.18 -15.68 -7.71
CA ASN A 461 5.29 -16.81 -6.79
C ASN A 461 3.97 -17.15 -6.06
N ALA A 462 2.98 -16.25 -6.07
CA ALA A 462 1.72 -16.35 -5.31
C ALA A 462 1.85 -16.65 -3.80
N VAL A 463 3.06 -16.52 -3.24
CA VAL A 463 3.38 -16.81 -1.83
C VAL A 463 3.58 -15.50 -1.06
N THR A 464 4.32 -14.54 -1.63
CA THR A 464 4.60 -13.25 -0.96
C THR A 464 3.30 -12.51 -0.64
N LEU A 465 2.38 -12.49 -1.60
CA LEU A 465 1.00 -12.07 -1.43
C LEU A 465 0.13 -13.05 -2.22
N GLY A 466 -0.70 -13.84 -1.56
CA GLY A 466 -1.55 -14.82 -2.22
C GLY A 466 -2.80 -14.22 -2.86
N ASP A 467 -3.63 -15.09 -3.42
CA ASP A 467 -4.94 -14.72 -3.94
C ASP A 467 -5.86 -14.21 -2.82
N LEU A 468 -6.74 -13.28 -3.18
CA LEU A 468 -7.81 -12.81 -2.30
C LEU A 468 -9.12 -13.48 -2.68
N THR A 469 -9.82 -14.00 -1.68
CA THR A 469 -11.21 -14.46 -1.83
C THR A 469 -12.09 -13.69 -0.87
N GLY A 470 -13.23 -13.22 -1.36
CA GLY A 470 -14.19 -12.45 -0.56
C GLY A 470 -15.64 -12.80 -0.86
N TYR A 471 -16.46 -12.59 0.16
CA TYR A 471 -17.91 -12.77 0.14
C TYR A 471 -18.57 -11.55 0.75
N SER A 472 -19.74 -11.19 0.24
CA SER A 472 -20.50 -10.06 0.76
C SER A 472 -21.98 -10.35 0.78
N GLY A 473 -22.68 -9.70 1.70
CA GLY A 473 -24.13 -9.74 1.81
C GLY A 473 -24.67 -8.41 2.30
N GLY A 474 -25.92 -8.11 1.99
CA GLY A 474 -26.52 -6.88 2.45
C GLY A 474 -28.01 -6.79 2.24
N LEU A 475 -28.59 -5.81 2.92
CA LEU A 475 -30.00 -5.51 2.94
C LEU A 475 -30.20 -4.03 2.59
N GLY A 476 -31.27 -3.73 1.88
CA GLY A 476 -31.67 -2.37 1.55
C GLY A 476 -33.14 -2.17 1.81
N TYR A 477 -33.52 -1.04 2.39
CA TYR A 477 -34.92 -0.67 2.57
C TYR A 477 -35.20 0.70 1.95
N SER A 478 -36.26 0.77 1.14
CA SER A 478 -36.69 2.01 0.49
C SER A 478 -37.91 2.61 1.18
N PHE A 479 -37.78 3.86 1.60
CA PHE A 479 -38.85 4.71 2.12
C PHE A 479 -39.40 5.66 1.04
N GLY A 480 -39.28 5.29 -0.23
CA GLY A 480 -39.54 6.19 -1.37
C GLY A 480 -38.30 7.01 -1.71
N SER A 481 -38.30 8.30 -1.36
CA SER A 481 -37.20 9.24 -1.67
C SER A 481 -35.93 9.02 -0.84
N THR A 482 -36.00 8.19 0.21
CA THR A 482 -34.83 7.83 1.04
C THR A 482 -34.63 6.32 1.04
N LYS A 483 -33.37 5.89 0.98
CA LYS A 483 -32.98 4.49 1.13
C LYS A 483 -31.92 4.34 2.19
N VAL A 484 -32.01 3.26 2.94
CA VAL A 484 -31.00 2.85 3.91
C VAL A 484 -30.51 1.47 3.49
N ASP A 485 -29.21 1.34 3.29
CA ASP A 485 -28.57 0.09 2.92
C ASP A 485 -27.53 -0.29 3.98
N LEU A 486 -27.51 -1.57 4.36
CA LEU A 486 -26.54 -2.18 5.27
C LEU A 486 -25.83 -3.32 4.52
N ALA A 487 -24.51 -3.40 4.67
CA ALA A 487 -23.73 -4.48 4.08
C ALA A 487 -22.67 -4.99 5.04
N TYR A 488 -22.37 -6.27 4.89
CA TYR A 488 -21.21 -6.93 5.47
C TYR A 488 -20.37 -7.53 4.34
N SER A 489 -19.05 -7.35 4.43
CA SER A 489 -18.10 -8.02 3.54
C SER A 489 -17.02 -8.71 4.36
N TYR A 490 -16.65 -9.90 3.91
CA TYR A 490 -15.54 -10.71 4.39
C TYR A 490 -14.55 -10.89 3.24
N ALA A 491 -13.25 -10.70 3.49
CA ALA A 491 -12.19 -11.04 2.56
C ALA A 491 -11.02 -11.69 3.30
N LYS A 492 -10.38 -12.66 2.66
CA LYS A 492 -9.23 -13.39 3.20
C LYS A 492 -8.10 -13.41 2.20
N ARG A 493 -6.87 -13.22 2.69
CA ARG A 493 -5.63 -13.30 1.90
C ARG A 493 -4.49 -13.84 2.76
N ASN A 494 -3.63 -14.67 2.18
CA ASN A 494 -2.41 -15.14 2.82
C ASN A 494 -1.21 -14.32 2.33
N THR A 495 -0.23 -14.06 3.19
CA THR A 495 1.03 -13.42 2.82
C THR A 495 2.20 -14.10 3.51
N GLN A 496 3.36 -14.06 2.86
CA GLN A 496 4.62 -14.49 3.44
C GLN A 496 5.71 -13.54 2.93
N GLN A 497 5.86 -12.42 3.63
CA GLN A 497 6.87 -11.41 3.34
C GLN A 497 7.94 -11.46 4.44
N GLY A 498 9.21 -11.37 4.03
CA GLY A 498 10.33 -11.25 4.97
C GLY A 498 10.19 -10.02 5.86
N PHE A 499 10.69 -10.10 7.10
CA PHE A 499 10.68 -8.95 8.01
C PHE A 499 11.58 -7.80 7.52
N PHE A 500 12.65 -8.14 6.79
CA PHE A 500 13.52 -7.20 6.10
C PHE A 500 13.75 -7.62 4.65
N SER A 501 14.17 -6.68 3.82
CA SER A 501 14.43 -6.90 2.38
C SER A 501 15.75 -7.61 2.09
N GLN A 502 16.72 -7.59 3.01
CA GLN A 502 18.01 -8.28 2.86
C GLN A 502 18.62 -8.70 4.20
N GLY A 503 19.57 -9.63 4.16
CA GLY A 503 20.15 -10.24 5.36
C GLY A 503 19.14 -11.20 6.01
N LEU A 504 18.43 -10.73 7.05
CA LEU A 504 17.33 -11.49 7.67
C LEU A 504 16.05 -11.34 6.83
N THR A 505 15.89 -12.22 5.84
CA THR A 505 14.72 -12.23 4.94
C THR A 505 13.64 -13.23 5.34
N ASP A 506 13.84 -13.94 6.46
CA ASP A 506 12.81 -14.78 7.05
C ASP A 506 11.59 -13.93 7.45
N GLY A 507 10.41 -14.53 7.36
CA GLY A 507 9.17 -13.85 7.65
C GLY A 507 8.07 -14.82 8.05
N ALA A 508 7.04 -14.28 8.68
CA ALA A 508 5.91 -15.06 9.14
C ALA A 508 4.90 -15.33 8.01
N ASN A 509 4.20 -16.46 8.12
CA ASN A 509 3.01 -16.73 7.33
C ASN A 509 1.84 -15.98 7.96
N ILE A 510 1.29 -15.00 7.27
CA ILE A 510 0.16 -14.21 7.74
C ILE A 510 -1.10 -14.63 7.01
N ASN A 511 -2.13 -14.97 7.77
CA ASN A 511 -3.48 -15.04 7.27
C ASN A 511 -4.26 -13.78 7.71
N ALA A 512 -4.43 -12.86 6.78
CA ALA A 512 -5.20 -11.63 6.97
C ALA A 512 -6.67 -11.87 6.62
N VAL A 513 -7.55 -11.48 7.55
CA VAL A 513 -9.01 -11.51 7.39
C VAL A 513 -9.53 -10.09 7.58
N ASN A 514 -10.15 -9.56 6.54
CA ASN A 514 -10.73 -8.23 6.52
C ASN A 514 -12.25 -8.35 6.54
N ASN A 515 -12.86 -7.81 7.59
CA ASN A 515 -14.29 -7.63 7.69
C ASN A 515 -14.63 -6.15 7.54
N ALA A 516 -15.79 -5.85 6.97
CA ALA A 516 -16.32 -4.50 6.99
C ALA A 516 -17.83 -4.52 7.10
N VAL A 517 -18.35 -3.59 7.90
CA VAL A 517 -19.78 -3.28 7.97
C VAL A 517 -19.98 -1.87 7.45
N SER A 518 -20.82 -1.71 6.43
CA SER A 518 -21.09 -0.42 5.80
C SER A 518 -22.57 -0.06 5.91
N LEU A 519 -22.84 1.19 6.27
CA LEU A 519 -24.17 1.78 6.31
C LEU A 519 -24.21 2.95 5.31
N THR A 520 -25.15 2.90 4.37
CA THR A 520 -25.39 3.98 3.42
C THR A 520 -26.75 4.61 3.65
N LEU A 521 -26.76 5.94 3.67
CA LEU A 521 -27.98 6.74 3.56
C LEU A 521 -27.99 7.39 2.18
N LEU A 522 -29.04 7.13 1.42
CA LEU A 522 -29.21 7.62 0.05
C LEU A 522 -30.50 8.43 -0.07
N PHE A 523 -30.40 9.58 -0.74
CA PHE A 523 -31.52 10.46 -1.06
C PHE A 523 -31.71 10.52 -2.57
N GLU A 524 -32.93 10.29 -3.03
CA GLU A 524 -33.37 10.56 -4.40
C GLU A 524 -34.12 11.90 -4.42
N LEU A 525 -33.67 12.82 -5.28
CA LEU A 525 -34.13 14.21 -5.38
C LEU A 525 -34.80 14.50 -6.72
#